data_AF-A0A1Q6F2U7-F1
#
_entry.id   AF-A0A1Q6F2U7-F1
#
_cell.length_a   1.000
_cell.length_b   1.000
_cell.length_c   1.000
_cell.angle_alpha   90.00
_cell.angle_beta   90.00
_cell.angle_gamma   90.00
#
_symmetry.space_group_name_H-M   'P 1'
#
loop_
_entity.id
_entity.type
_entity.pdbx_description
1 polymer ?
#
loop_
_entity_poly.entity_id
_entity_poly.type
_entity_poly.pdbx_seq_one_letter_code
_entity_poly.pdbx_strand_id
1 'polypeptide(L)'
;MKQVKDKYTHTTLEQMPEHKLFRALMSRLNDFGFDCEAFAAGLQYEHPTVQQRFFALLRTCVLFMAEEGNVRIDDRNRASCRMCREIAEQLKDHHLPCR
;
A
#
# COMPACT_ATOMS: atom_id res chain seq x y z
N MET A 1 -12.80 -4.85 -4.15
CA MET A 1 -11.75 -4.26 -5.01
C MET A 1 -11.39 -5.11 -6.23
N LYS A 2 -12.18 -6.14 -6.55
CA LYS A 2 -12.07 -6.96 -7.78
C LYS A 2 -11.75 -6.16 -9.06
N GLN A 3 -12.34 -4.97 -9.21
CA GLN A 3 -12.12 -4.09 -10.37
C GLN A 3 -10.69 -3.51 -10.51
N VAL A 4 -9.89 -3.38 -9.44
CA VAL A 4 -8.59 -2.68 -9.52
C VAL A 4 -7.53 -3.54 -10.23
N LYS A 5 -7.48 -4.84 -9.94
CA LYS A 5 -6.53 -5.76 -10.56
C LYS A 5 -6.81 -5.92 -12.06
N ASP A 6 -8.08 -5.91 -12.44
CA ASP A 6 -8.51 -6.08 -13.83
C ASP A 6 -8.46 -4.77 -14.63
N LYS A 7 -8.30 -3.62 -13.96
CA LYS A 7 -8.25 -2.30 -14.61
C LYS A 7 -6.95 -2.01 -15.35
N TYR A 8 -5.84 -2.59 -14.91
CA TYR A 8 -4.51 -2.32 -15.47
C TYR A 8 -3.90 -3.60 -16.01
N THR A 9 -3.51 -3.60 -17.29
CA THR A 9 -2.67 -4.68 -17.81
C THR A 9 -1.25 -4.48 -17.29
N HIS A 10 -0.45 -5.56 -17.28
CA HIS A 10 0.94 -5.45 -16.83
C HIS A 10 1.72 -4.37 -17.59
N THR A 11 1.55 -4.32 -18.91
CA THR A 11 2.24 -3.37 -19.80
C THR A 11 1.80 -1.92 -19.56
N THR A 12 0.50 -1.67 -19.35
CA THR A 12 0.04 -0.29 -19.10
C THR A 12 0.49 0.20 -17.74
N LEU A 13 0.48 -0.67 -16.73
CA LEU A 13 0.95 -0.32 -15.38
C LEU A 13 2.43 0.07 -15.38
N GLU A 14 3.29 -0.66 -16.11
CA GLU A 14 4.73 -0.39 -16.14
C GLU A 14 5.12 1.00 -16.66
N GLN A 15 4.31 1.57 -17.54
CA GLN A 15 4.54 2.88 -18.13
C GLN A 15 4.13 4.03 -17.19
N MET A 16 3.32 3.74 -16.16
CA MET A 16 2.79 4.75 -15.25
C MET A 16 3.87 5.28 -14.28
N PRO A 17 3.87 6.60 -13.97
CA PRO A 17 4.79 7.17 -13.02
C PRO A 17 4.63 6.57 -11.61
N GLU A 18 3.41 6.21 -11.22
CA GLU A 18 3.11 5.56 -9.93
C GLU A 18 3.78 4.19 -9.83
N HIS A 19 3.81 3.42 -10.92
CA HIS A 19 4.49 2.12 -10.91
C HIS A 19 6.01 2.27 -10.82
N LYS A 20 6.60 3.29 -11.47
CA LYS A 20 8.04 3.59 -11.33
C LYS A 20 8.38 3.95 -9.89
N LEU A 21 7.58 4.79 -9.23
CA LEU A 21 7.74 5.13 -7.82
C LEU A 21 7.58 3.89 -6.92
N PHE A 22 6.57 3.06 -7.20
CA PHE A 22 6.35 1.80 -6.49
C PHE A 22 7.58 0.88 -6.60
N ARG A 23 8.16 0.72 -7.80
CA ARG A 23 9.37 -0.11 -7.99
C ARG A 23 10.57 0.44 -7.24
N ALA A 24 10.76 1.75 -7.25
CA ALA A 24 11.83 2.38 -6.47
C ALA A 24 11.65 2.09 -4.96
N LEU A 25 10.44 2.26 -4.43
CA LEU A 25 10.14 1.94 -3.03
C LEU A 25 10.36 0.45 -2.71
N MET A 26 9.83 -0.47 -3.53
CA MET A 26 10.01 -1.91 -3.31
C MET A 26 11.47 -2.32 -3.35
N SER A 27 12.28 -1.71 -4.21
CA SER A 27 13.73 -1.92 -4.25
C SER A 27 14.40 -1.49 -2.95
N ARG A 28 14.01 -0.34 -2.39
CA ARG A 28 14.51 0.13 -1.08
C ARG A 28 14.04 -0.74 0.07
N LEU A 29 12.79 -1.24 0.07
CA LEU A 29 12.29 -2.14 1.11
C LEU A 29 12.94 -3.53 1.09
N ASN A 30 13.45 -3.96 -0.07
CA ASN A 30 14.19 -5.21 -0.21
C ASN A 30 15.68 -5.08 0.18
N ASP A 31 16.14 -3.86 0.47
CA ASP A 31 17.48 -3.58 0.97
C ASP A 31 17.50 -3.76 2.50
N PHE A 32 18.48 -4.49 3.04
CA PHE A 32 18.58 -4.78 4.47
C PHE A 32 18.80 -3.53 5.35
N GLY A 33 19.12 -2.39 4.73
CA GLY A 33 19.35 -1.11 5.41
C GLY A 33 18.13 -0.18 5.52
N PHE A 34 16.92 -0.61 5.11
CA PHE A 34 15.75 0.27 5.21
C PHE A 34 15.24 0.37 6.66
N ASP A 35 15.36 1.57 7.22
CA ASP A 35 14.86 1.88 8.55
C ASP A 35 13.39 2.37 8.49
N CYS A 36 12.47 1.46 8.85
CA CYS A 36 11.04 1.75 8.91
C CYS A 36 10.69 2.80 9.95
N GLU A 37 11.40 2.88 11.07
CA GLU A 37 11.12 3.82 12.15
C GLU A 37 11.54 5.23 11.74
N ALA A 38 12.73 5.38 11.15
CA ALA A 38 13.18 6.64 10.59
C ALA A 38 12.26 7.14 9.46
N PHE A 39 11.81 6.23 8.58
CA PHE A 39 10.83 6.57 7.54
C PHE A 39 9.52 7.09 8.15
N ALA A 40 8.98 6.40 9.15
CA ALA A 40 7.75 6.82 9.83
C ALA A 40 7.93 8.14 10.60
N ALA A 41 9.09 8.36 11.23
CA ALA A 41 9.41 9.60 11.92
C ALA A 41 9.39 10.81 10.98
N GLY A 42 9.71 10.63 9.69
CA GLY A 42 9.63 11.69 8.69
C GLY A 42 8.22 12.30 8.56
N LEU A 43 7.16 11.53 8.82
CA LEU A 43 5.78 12.00 8.73
C LEU A 43 5.50 13.20 9.64
N GLN A 44 6.19 13.31 10.78
CA GLN A 44 5.98 14.42 11.73
C GLN A 44 6.28 15.80 11.12
N TYR A 45 7.09 15.85 10.06
CA TYR A 45 7.51 17.07 9.39
C TYR A 45 6.65 17.43 8.17
N GLU A 46 5.78 16.51 7.73
CA GLU A 46 4.93 16.71 6.56
C GLU A 46 3.66 17.51 6.88
N HIS A 47 3.14 18.22 5.87
CA HIS A 47 1.88 18.94 6.03
C HIS A 47 0.73 17.96 6.36
N PRO A 48 -0.24 18.29 7.24
CA PRO A 48 -1.33 17.39 7.61
C PRO A 48 -2.12 16.82 6.42
N THR A 49 -2.31 17.61 5.36
CA THR A 49 -2.92 17.11 4.11
C THR A 49 -2.09 16.03 3.42
N VAL A 50 -0.75 16.13 3.46
CA VAL A 50 0.14 15.10 2.91
C VAL A 50 0.08 13.84 3.78
N GLN A 51 0.09 13.98 5.11
CA GLN A 51 -0.11 12.86 6.03
C GLN A 51 -1.42 12.11 5.75
N GLN A 52 -2.53 12.85 5.56
CA GLN A 52 -3.84 12.30 5.21
C GLN A 52 -3.81 11.55 3.87
N ARG A 53 -3.19 12.12 2.83
CA ARG A 53 -3.06 11.49 1.52
C ARG A 53 -2.17 10.24 1.58
N PHE A 54 -1.11 10.28 2.39
CA PHE A 54 -0.24 9.13 2.62
C PHE A 54 -1.00 7.99 3.31
N PHE A 55 -1.80 8.30 4.34
CA PHE A 55 -2.66 7.30 4.96
C PHE A 55 -3.70 6.72 3.97
N ALA A 56 -4.29 7.54 3.11
CA ALA A 56 -5.20 7.07 2.06
C ALA A 56 -4.52 6.09 1.09
N LEU A 57 -3.24 6.33 0.75
CA LEU A 57 -2.41 5.41 -0.03
C LEU A 57 -2.19 4.09 0.73
N LEU A 58 -1.75 4.15 1.99
CA LEU A 58 -1.56 2.96 2.82
C LEU A 58 -2.84 2.14 2.95
N ARG A 59 -3.98 2.80 3.20
CA ARG A 59 -5.31 2.17 3.23
C ARG A 59 -5.61 1.44 1.93
N THR A 60 -5.34 2.05 0.78
CA THR A 60 -5.54 1.42 -0.53
C THR A 60 -4.68 0.16 -0.68
N CYS A 61 -3.41 0.21 -0.28
CA CYS A 61 -2.51 -0.94 -0.30
C CYS A 61 -2.99 -2.07 0.62
N VAL A 62 -3.40 -1.76 1.85
CA VAL A 62 -3.92 -2.74 2.83
C VAL A 62 -5.15 -3.45 2.27
N LEU A 63 -6.13 -2.69 1.78
CA LEU A 63 -7.34 -3.28 1.20
C LEU A 63 -7.04 -4.12 -0.05
N PHE A 64 -6.03 -3.72 -0.84
CA PHE A 64 -5.59 -4.49 -2.02
C PHE A 64 -4.97 -5.83 -1.63
N MET A 65 -4.12 -5.85 -0.59
CA MET A 65 -3.51 -7.07 -0.06
C MET A 65 -4.49 -7.98 0.68
N ALA A 66 -5.56 -7.42 1.24
CA ALA A 66 -6.61 -8.17 1.93
C ALA A 66 -7.49 -8.98 0.97
N GLU A 67 -7.76 -8.43 -0.21
CA GLU A 67 -8.60 -9.04 -1.24
C GLU A 67 -7.95 -10.32 -1.80
N GLU A 68 -8.73 -11.40 -1.83
CA GLU A 68 -8.26 -12.70 -2.28
C GLU A 68 -7.87 -12.68 -3.77
N GLY A 69 -6.73 -13.31 -4.08
CA GLY A 69 -6.23 -13.40 -5.45
C GLY A 69 -5.49 -12.16 -5.96
N ASN A 70 -5.46 -11.04 -5.24
CA ASN A 70 -4.72 -9.85 -5.67
C ASN A 70 -3.20 -10.01 -5.56
N VAL A 71 -2.73 -10.67 -4.52
CA VAL A 71 -1.30 -10.95 -4.27
C VAL A 71 -1.11 -12.45 -4.10
N ARG A 72 0.00 -12.99 -4.65
CA ARG A 72 0.39 -14.38 -4.40
C ARG A 72 0.82 -14.53 -2.94
N ILE A 73 0.21 -15.46 -2.22
CA ILE A 73 0.50 -15.69 -0.81
C ILE A 73 1.44 -16.90 -0.68
N ASP A 74 2.54 -16.70 0.04
CA ASP A 74 3.46 -17.75 0.51
C ASP A 74 3.89 -17.46 1.95
N ASP A 75 4.74 -18.30 2.54
CA ASP A 75 5.05 -18.22 3.96
C ASP A 75 5.74 -16.90 4.38
N ARG A 76 6.37 -16.19 3.44
CA ARG A 76 7.04 -14.90 3.71
C ARG A 76 6.04 -13.77 3.93
N ASN A 77 4.90 -13.79 3.24
CA ASN A 77 3.88 -12.72 3.30
C ASN A 77 2.54 -13.18 3.91
N ARG A 78 2.41 -14.45 4.32
CA ARG A 78 1.19 -14.99 4.92
C ARG A 78 0.72 -14.18 6.14
N ALA A 79 1.66 -13.78 7.00
CA ALA A 79 1.34 -13.00 8.20
C ALA A 79 0.82 -11.60 7.84
N SER A 80 1.51 -10.88 6.94
CA SER A 80 1.10 -9.54 6.54
C SER A 80 -0.24 -9.55 5.79
N CYS A 81 -0.50 -10.52 4.91
CA CYS A 81 -1.79 -10.68 4.25
C CYS A 81 -2.94 -10.96 5.24
N ARG A 82 -2.70 -11.75 6.30
CA ARG A 82 -3.69 -11.98 7.35
C ARG A 82 -3.99 -10.68 8.12
N MET A 83 -2.95 -9.97 8.56
CA MET A 83 -3.11 -8.67 9.22
C MET A 83 -3.87 -7.67 8.33
N CYS A 84 -3.57 -7.65 7.02
CA CYS A 84 -4.29 -6.78 6.10
C CYS A 84 -5.80 -7.09 6.07
N ARG A 85 -6.21 -8.37 6.14
CA ARG A 85 -7.63 -8.74 6.21
C ARG A 85 -8.29 -8.28 7.49
N GLU A 86 -7.63 -8.47 8.62
CA GLU A 86 -8.14 -8.02 9.93
C GLU A 86 -8.31 -6.49 9.96
N ILE A 87 -7.32 -5.75 9.46
CA ILE A 87 -7.37 -4.29 9.36
C ILE A 87 -8.43 -3.85 8.34
N ALA A 88 -8.58 -4.56 7.22
CA ALA A 88 -9.54 -4.22 6.17
C ALA A 88 -10.99 -4.21 6.68
N GLU A 89 -11.35 -5.10 7.61
CA GLU A 89 -12.68 -5.08 8.22
C GLU A 89 -12.94 -3.78 8.98
N GLN A 90 -11.94 -3.23 9.68
CA GLN A 90 -12.07 -1.93 10.32
C GLN A 90 -12.13 -0.80 9.29
N LEU A 91 -11.32 -0.87 8.23
CA LEU A 91 -11.20 0.22 7.25
C LEU A 91 -12.38 0.36 6.28
N LYS A 92 -13.22 -0.67 6.10
CA LYS A 92 -14.39 -0.63 5.20
C LYS A 92 -15.43 0.40 5.63
N ASP A 93 -15.58 0.61 6.93
CA ASP A 93 -16.62 1.49 7.50
C ASP A 93 -16.14 2.92 7.77
N HIS A 94 -14.83 3.17 7.61
CA HIS A 94 -14.24 4.48 7.89
C HIS A 94 -14.01 5.26 6.59
N HIS A 95 -14.80 6.32 6.39
CA HIS A 95 -14.61 7.26 5.28
C HIS A 95 -13.51 8.27 5.65
N LEU A 96 -12.46 8.33 4.84
CA LEU A 96 -11.48 9.42 4.94
C LEU A 96 -12.11 10.66 4.29
N PRO A 97 -12.13 11.82 4.97
CA PRO A 97 -12.69 13.04 4.37
C PRO A 97 -11.93 13.35 3.07
N CYS A 98 -12.68 13.42 1.97
CA CYS A 98 -12.19 13.98 0.72
C CYS A 98 -11.88 15.46 0.95
N ARG A 99 -10.71 15.91 0.50
CA ARG A 99 -10.48 17.33 0.19
C ARG A 99 -10.69 17.52 -1.30
#